data_AF-A0A369Q6L5-F1
#
_entry.id   AF-A0A369Q6L5-F1
#
_cell.length_a   1.000
_cell.length_b   1.000
_cell.length_c   1.000
_cell.angle_alpha   90.00
_cell.angle_beta   90.00
_cell.angle_gamma   90.00
#
_symmetry.space_group_name_H-M   'P 1'
#
loop_
_entity.id
_entity.type
_entity.pdbx_description
1 polymer ?
#
loop_
_entity_poly.entity_id
_entity_poly.type
_entity_poly.pdbx_seq_one_letter_code
_entity_poly.pdbx_strand_id
1 'polypeptide(L)'
;MSSLIINRLKYKISIEQFILALSVKQPLLFSKNADFLFSKIANNDFENIIFHLKQQLPEVHDNAKSKVYFDFNNSHTPDTYFKKLDIKYLELPFLRRAYIKKKLIEIFSLKNFLIEPFPTGVDLAIFQKTNNYNSEWAIYTRFDVVIFPYENEISLSIGSTDTLISNIKHDFNSEVDHLKIVDSEDGFIKRAKFNIGNQNGLIIANADKRKQLNIRNKPQKYFYQNHFKTINDIYSILLNESDNENGLRFESGGFKTVHPADVDQVDFDKNQILFGKGLTDVNAASGMRDGGPYEVPNGIADNLKILFIYQNREQANNLFHI
;
A
#
# COMPACT_ATOMS: atom_id res chain seq x y z
N MET A 1 -33.01 -3.04 2.00
CA MET A 1 -31.82 -3.58 1.31
C MET A 1 -30.60 -2.87 1.85
N SER A 2 -29.62 -3.60 2.39
CA SER A 2 -28.34 -3.03 2.84
C SER A 2 -27.47 -2.71 1.62
N SER A 3 -27.06 -1.47 1.45
CA SER A 3 -26.11 -1.09 0.39
C SER A 3 -24.69 -1.49 0.80
N LEU A 4 -23.97 -2.17 -0.10
CA LEU A 4 -22.55 -2.47 0.10
C LEU A 4 -21.74 -1.19 -0.13
N ILE A 5 -20.87 -0.85 0.80
CA ILE A 5 -19.98 0.30 0.72
C ILE A 5 -18.55 -0.21 0.58
N ILE A 6 -17.84 0.25 -0.45
CA ILE A 6 -16.42 -0.09 -0.66
C ILE A 6 -15.54 1.10 -0.35
N ASN A 7 -14.36 0.84 0.23
CA ASN A 7 -13.39 1.85 0.63
C ASN A 7 -12.72 2.52 -0.59
N ARG A 8 -13.49 3.27 -1.37
CA ARG A 8 -13.08 4.05 -2.53
C ARG A 8 -13.48 5.49 -2.31
N LEU A 9 -12.48 6.37 -2.31
CA LEU A 9 -12.62 7.79 -2.09
C LEU A 9 -12.34 8.51 -3.40
N LYS A 10 -13.31 9.32 -3.85
CA LYS A 10 -13.13 10.13 -5.06
C LYS A 10 -12.30 11.37 -4.78
N TYR A 11 -11.49 11.75 -5.75
CA TYR A 11 -10.75 12.99 -5.76
C TYR A 11 -10.96 13.76 -7.07
N LYS A 12 -10.67 15.05 -7.05
CA LYS A 12 -10.56 15.93 -8.21
C LYS A 12 -9.19 16.55 -8.26
N ILE A 13 -8.76 16.86 -9.48
CA ILE A 13 -7.55 17.62 -9.74
C ILE A 13 -7.96 18.93 -10.38
N SER A 14 -7.54 20.04 -9.77
CA SER A 14 -7.87 21.39 -10.23
C SER A 14 -6.85 21.94 -11.23
N ILE A 15 -5.74 21.24 -11.44
CA ILE A 15 -4.70 21.64 -12.41
C ILE A 15 -4.94 21.02 -13.79
N GLU A 16 -4.78 21.82 -14.84
CA GLU A 16 -4.85 21.36 -16.23
C GLU A 16 -3.50 20.86 -16.74
N GLN A 17 -2.41 21.41 -16.20
CA GLN A 17 -1.04 21.08 -16.54
C GLN A 17 -0.18 21.00 -15.27
N PHE A 18 0.86 20.17 -15.29
CA PHE A 18 1.90 20.19 -14.27
C PHE A 18 3.28 20.33 -14.91
N ILE A 19 4.18 20.96 -14.16
CA ILE A 19 5.60 21.01 -14.50
C ILE A 19 6.23 19.69 -14.09
N LEU A 20 6.66 18.90 -15.08
CA LEU A 20 7.46 17.70 -14.88
C LEU A 20 8.95 18.07 -14.88
N ALA A 21 9.59 17.91 -13.73
CA ALA A 21 11.04 17.96 -13.63
C ALA A 21 11.64 16.60 -14.01
N LEU A 22 12.62 16.58 -14.89
CA LEU A 22 13.35 15.39 -15.33
C LEU A 22 14.84 15.53 -15.02
N SER A 23 15.46 14.47 -14.50
CA SER A 23 16.92 14.39 -14.41
C SER A 23 17.48 13.00 -14.70
N VAL A 24 18.67 12.96 -15.28
CA VAL A 24 19.43 11.72 -15.53
C VAL A 24 20.56 11.49 -14.53
N LYS A 25 20.92 12.52 -13.74
CA LYS A 25 22.00 12.45 -12.74
C LYS A 25 21.52 12.70 -11.31
N GLN A 26 20.59 13.63 -11.13
CA GLN A 26 20.09 13.99 -9.82
C GLN A 26 18.94 13.04 -9.44
N PRO A 27 19.01 12.33 -8.31
CA PRO A 27 17.90 11.53 -7.85
C PRO A 27 16.74 12.46 -7.48
N LEU A 28 15.63 12.27 -8.17
CA LEU A 28 14.32 12.83 -7.84
C LEU A 28 13.44 11.72 -7.25
N LEU A 29 12.31 12.09 -6.64
CA LEU A 29 11.48 11.16 -5.88
C LEU A 29 11.09 9.92 -6.69
N PHE A 30 10.71 10.10 -7.95
CA PHE A 30 10.30 9.01 -8.83
C PHE A 30 11.40 8.65 -9.82
N SER A 31 11.38 7.40 -10.31
CA SER A 31 12.23 6.97 -11.41
C SER A 31 11.54 5.96 -12.32
N LYS A 32 11.91 5.97 -13.60
CA LYS A 32 11.50 4.99 -14.61
C LYS A 32 12.68 4.67 -15.54
N ASN A 33 12.56 3.55 -16.27
CA ASN A 33 13.44 3.28 -17.40
C ASN A 33 13.31 4.42 -18.43
N ALA A 34 14.43 4.84 -18.99
CA ALA A 34 14.52 5.96 -19.92
C ALA A 34 13.66 5.76 -21.17
N ASP A 35 13.77 4.60 -21.84
CA ASP A 35 13.02 4.30 -23.06
C ASP A 35 11.50 4.29 -22.80
N PHE A 36 11.08 3.71 -21.68
CA PHE A 36 9.68 3.74 -21.27
C PHE A 36 9.20 5.19 -21.08
N LEU A 37 9.94 6.00 -20.32
CA LEU A 37 9.52 7.36 -20.03
C LEU A 37 9.48 8.20 -21.31
N PHE A 38 10.57 8.20 -22.07
CA PHE A 38 10.74 8.98 -23.28
C PHE A 38 9.74 8.58 -24.37
N SER A 39 9.47 7.29 -24.59
CA SER A 39 8.46 6.87 -25.57
C SER A 39 7.04 7.33 -25.22
N LYS A 40 6.75 7.61 -23.95
CA LYS A 40 5.44 8.12 -23.52
C LYS A 40 5.34 9.64 -23.60
N ILE A 41 6.45 10.37 -23.40
CA ILE A 41 6.44 11.84 -23.44
C ILE A 41 6.86 12.43 -24.80
N ALA A 42 7.45 11.64 -25.71
CA ALA A 42 7.95 12.11 -27.00
C ALA A 42 6.86 12.54 -28.00
N ASN A 43 5.60 12.16 -27.79
CA ASN A 43 4.49 12.62 -28.63
C ASN A 43 4.08 14.08 -28.37
N ASN A 44 4.71 14.72 -27.39
CA ASN A 44 4.53 16.12 -27.06
C ASN A 44 5.78 16.88 -27.57
N ASP A 45 5.70 18.20 -27.75
CA ASP A 45 6.69 19.09 -28.41
C ASP A 45 8.13 19.12 -27.80
N PHE A 46 8.57 18.05 -27.14
CA PHE A 46 9.77 17.90 -26.32
C PHE A 46 10.86 17.04 -26.96
N GLU A 47 10.77 16.69 -28.25
CA GLU A 47 11.73 15.83 -28.95
C GLU A 47 13.18 16.29 -28.75
N ASN A 48 13.44 17.60 -28.90
CA ASN A 48 14.77 18.18 -28.70
C ASN A 48 15.26 18.02 -27.26
N ILE A 49 14.39 18.21 -26.26
CA ILE A 49 14.74 18.08 -24.85
C ILE A 49 15.07 16.62 -24.52
N ILE A 50 14.28 15.68 -25.04
CA ILE A 50 14.49 14.24 -24.88
C ILE A 50 15.79 13.82 -25.56
N PHE A 51 16.06 14.31 -26.77
CA PHE A 51 17.31 14.05 -27.48
C PHE A 51 18.52 14.47 -26.62
N HIS A 52 18.50 15.69 -26.08
CA HIS A 52 19.59 16.15 -25.20
C HIS A 52 19.74 15.30 -23.94
N LEU A 53 18.64 14.91 -23.27
CA LEU A 53 18.70 14.06 -22.09
C LEU A 53 19.26 12.66 -22.42
N LYS A 54 18.91 12.09 -23.57
CA LYS A 54 19.44 10.80 -24.04
C LYS A 54 20.95 10.82 -24.20
N GLN A 55 21.53 11.91 -24.73
CA GLN A 55 22.98 12.07 -24.88
C GLN A 55 23.72 12.13 -23.54
N GLN A 56 23.01 12.38 -22.43
CA GLN A 56 23.58 12.46 -21.09
C GLN A 56 23.37 11.17 -20.27
N LEU A 57 22.69 10.17 -20.83
CA LEU A 57 22.55 8.87 -20.19
C LEU A 57 23.90 8.14 -20.19
N PRO A 58 24.21 7.38 -19.13
CA PRO A 58 25.42 6.58 -19.12
C PRO A 58 25.38 5.52 -20.25
N GLU A 59 26.52 5.31 -20.90
CA GLU A 59 26.75 4.20 -21.83
C GLU A 59 26.77 2.89 -21.04
N VAL A 60 25.59 2.38 -20.69
CA VAL A 60 25.47 1.04 -20.10
C VAL A 60 25.14 0.09 -21.24
N HIS A 61 26.02 -0.89 -21.49
CA HIS A 61 25.97 -1.90 -22.56
C HIS A 61 24.69 -2.77 -22.64
N ASP A 62 23.67 -2.46 -21.86
CA ASP A 62 22.29 -2.91 -22.03
C ASP A 62 21.37 -1.69 -21.90
N ASN A 63 20.91 -1.15 -23.04
CA ASN A 63 20.01 0.02 -23.13
C ASN A 63 18.75 -0.07 -22.23
N ALA A 64 18.42 -1.25 -21.69
CA ALA A 64 17.29 -1.49 -20.79
C ALA A 64 17.45 -1.01 -19.33
N LYS A 65 18.63 -0.52 -18.88
CA LYS A 65 18.85 -0.21 -17.44
C LYS A 65 18.97 1.27 -17.08
N SER A 66 19.13 2.17 -18.05
CA SER A 66 19.26 3.59 -17.76
C SER A 66 17.96 4.16 -17.17
N LYS A 67 18.08 4.83 -16.02
CA LYS A 67 16.96 5.43 -15.30
C LYS A 67 16.90 6.92 -15.55
N VAL A 68 15.69 7.44 -15.70
CA VAL A 68 15.39 8.86 -15.62
C VAL A 68 14.60 9.08 -14.34
N TYR A 69 15.05 10.04 -13.56
CA TYR A 69 14.40 10.49 -12.35
C TYR A 69 13.45 11.65 -12.66
N PHE A 70 12.34 11.72 -11.96
CA PHE A 70 11.37 12.81 -12.12
C PHE A 70 10.65 13.17 -10.82
N ASP A 71 10.17 14.41 -10.76
CA ASP A 71 9.29 14.93 -9.69
C ASP A 71 8.41 16.06 -10.25
N PHE A 72 7.52 16.56 -9.41
CA PHE A 72 6.60 17.65 -9.69
C PHE A 72 6.94 18.87 -8.81
N ASN A 73 6.79 20.09 -9.35
CA ASN A 73 6.99 21.35 -8.61
C ASN A 73 8.36 21.49 -7.93
N ASN A 74 9.46 21.23 -8.66
CA ASN A 74 10.81 21.44 -8.15
C ASN A 74 11.27 22.90 -8.42
N SER A 75 11.82 23.56 -7.39
CA SER A 75 12.39 24.92 -7.47
C SER A 75 13.72 24.99 -8.21
N HIS A 76 14.33 23.85 -8.53
CA HIS A 76 15.62 23.78 -9.22
C HIS A 76 15.58 24.50 -10.58
N THR A 77 16.63 25.25 -10.88
CA THR A 77 16.78 25.94 -12.16
C THR A 77 17.22 24.94 -13.22
N PRO A 78 16.62 24.95 -14.43
CA PRO A 78 17.05 24.08 -15.53
C PRO A 78 18.55 24.18 -15.85
N ASP A 79 19.17 23.02 -16.09
CA ASP A 79 20.58 22.90 -16.46
C ASP A 79 20.79 21.81 -17.54
N THR A 80 22.02 21.34 -17.72
CA THR A 80 22.36 20.29 -18.69
C THR A 80 21.70 18.94 -18.37
N TYR A 81 21.56 18.60 -17.08
CA TYR A 81 21.07 17.31 -16.60
C TYR A 81 19.64 17.36 -16.05
N PHE A 82 19.07 18.56 -15.94
CA PHE A 82 17.77 18.82 -15.37
C PHE A 82 16.92 19.66 -16.33
N LYS A 83 15.74 19.15 -16.68
CA LYS A 83 14.80 19.80 -17.61
C LYS A 83 13.41 19.89 -17.00
N LYS A 84 12.66 20.93 -17.37
CA LYS A 84 11.26 21.12 -16.99
C LYS A 84 10.40 21.03 -18.25
N LEU A 85 9.32 20.26 -18.17
CA LEU A 85 8.34 20.09 -19.25
C LEU A 85 6.95 20.43 -18.72
N ASP A 86 6.19 21.22 -19.47
CA ASP A 86 4.79 21.49 -19.17
C ASP A 86 3.91 20.39 -19.78
N ILE A 87 3.40 19.48 -18.95
CA ILE A 87 2.63 18.34 -19.41
C ILE A 87 1.16 18.53 -19.05
N LYS A 88 0.29 18.32 -20.05
CA LYS A 88 -1.15 18.26 -19.84
C LYS A 88 -1.51 17.07 -18.95
N TYR A 89 -2.25 17.34 -17.88
CA TYR A 89 -2.55 16.37 -16.84
C TYR A 89 -3.24 15.10 -17.39
N LEU A 90 -4.12 15.25 -18.38
CA LEU A 90 -4.98 14.18 -18.90
C LEU A 90 -4.25 13.13 -19.77
N GLU A 91 -3.05 13.42 -20.26
CA GLU A 91 -2.45 12.61 -21.34
C GLU A 91 -1.74 11.34 -20.86
N LEU A 92 -1.24 11.32 -19.61
CA LEU A 92 -0.32 10.26 -19.15
C LEU A 92 -0.72 9.67 -17.79
N PRO A 93 -1.44 8.53 -17.77
CA PRO A 93 -1.96 7.89 -16.54
C PRO A 93 -0.90 7.56 -15.47
N PHE A 94 0.32 7.19 -15.89
CA PHE A 94 1.40 6.88 -14.94
C PHE A 94 1.93 8.15 -14.24
N LEU A 95 1.96 9.29 -14.93
CA LEU A 95 2.32 10.58 -14.33
C LEU A 95 1.20 11.08 -13.42
N ARG A 96 -0.08 10.89 -13.80
CA ARG A 96 -1.22 11.17 -12.93
C ARG A 96 -1.09 10.42 -11.61
N ARG A 97 -0.85 9.10 -11.67
CA ARG A 97 -0.62 8.28 -10.47
C ARG A 97 0.54 8.81 -9.61
N ALA A 98 1.67 9.15 -10.22
CA ALA A 98 2.83 9.69 -9.51
C ALA A 98 2.54 11.07 -8.88
N TYR A 99 1.81 11.93 -9.57
CA TYR A 99 1.40 13.24 -9.07
C TYR A 99 0.48 13.11 -7.84
N ILE A 100 -0.56 12.28 -7.92
CA ILE A 100 -1.45 12.00 -6.78
C ILE A 100 -0.64 11.47 -5.60
N LYS A 101 0.26 10.53 -5.85
CA LYS A 101 1.14 9.99 -4.82
C LYS A 101 2.01 11.06 -4.17
N LYS A 102 2.59 11.98 -4.94
CA LYS A 102 3.36 13.12 -4.41
C LYS A 102 2.49 14.00 -3.50
N LYS A 103 1.26 14.33 -3.94
CA LYS A 103 0.32 15.12 -3.15
C LYS A 103 -0.11 14.44 -1.86
N LEU A 104 -0.36 13.14 -1.90
CA LEU A 104 -0.62 12.36 -0.69
C LEU A 104 0.59 12.36 0.26
N ILE A 105 1.80 12.23 -0.27
CA ILE A 105 3.03 12.31 0.54
C ILE A 105 3.11 13.68 1.24
N GLU A 106 2.88 14.77 0.52
CA GLU A 106 2.87 16.14 1.07
C GLU A 106 1.83 16.28 2.21
N ILE A 107 0.58 15.87 1.95
CA ILE A 107 -0.51 15.94 2.94
C ILE A 107 -0.18 15.15 4.21
N PHE A 108 0.27 13.90 4.07
CA PHE A 108 0.52 13.04 5.23
C PHE A 108 1.80 13.41 5.99
N SER A 109 2.83 13.91 5.29
CA SER A 109 4.04 14.43 5.93
C SER A 109 3.72 15.61 6.85
N LEU A 110 2.85 16.54 6.40
CA LEU A 110 2.41 17.68 7.21
C LEU A 110 1.65 17.26 8.48
N LYS A 111 1.10 16.04 8.50
CA LYS A 111 0.41 15.45 9.66
C LYS A 111 1.29 14.51 10.48
N ASN A 112 2.62 14.56 10.28
CA ASN A 112 3.61 13.76 10.99
C ASN A 112 3.40 12.23 10.84
N PHE A 113 2.82 11.80 9.73
CA PHE A 113 2.84 10.38 9.38
C PHE A 113 4.24 10.01 8.89
N LEU A 114 4.70 8.81 9.25
CA LEU A 114 5.84 8.23 8.54
C LEU A 114 5.35 7.63 7.23
N ILE A 115 6.19 7.67 6.21
CA ILE A 115 5.78 7.37 4.84
C ILE A 115 6.75 6.35 4.24
N GLU A 116 6.21 5.26 3.71
CA GLU A 116 6.91 4.38 2.78
C GLU A 116 6.41 4.69 1.37
N PRO A 117 7.18 5.44 0.56
CA PRO A 117 6.72 5.83 -0.77
C PRO A 117 6.58 4.62 -1.68
N PHE A 118 7.46 3.61 -1.61
CA PHE A 118 7.48 2.50 -2.58
C PHE A 118 7.29 1.14 -1.90
N PRO A 119 6.14 0.88 -1.25
CA PRO A 119 5.88 -0.40 -0.62
C PRO A 119 5.63 -1.48 -1.67
N THR A 120 5.80 -2.74 -1.27
CA THR A 120 5.44 -3.88 -2.12
C THR A 120 3.93 -4.11 -2.08
N GLY A 121 3.29 -4.19 -3.25
CA GLY A 121 1.87 -4.56 -3.40
C GLY A 121 0.87 -3.41 -3.43
N VAL A 122 1.26 -2.20 -3.02
CA VAL A 122 0.38 -1.01 -2.99
C VAL A 122 1.13 0.23 -3.48
N ASP A 123 0.43 1.36 -3.71
CA ASP A 123 1.07 2.55 -4.27
C ASP A 123 1.81 3.39 -3.23
N LEU A 124 1.31 3.46 -2.00
CA LEU A 124 1.85 4.24 -0.90
C LEU A 124 1.44 3.57 0.43
N ALA A 125 2.34 3.56 1.41
CA ALA A 125 1.99 3.16 2.77
C ALA A 125 2.34 4.28 3.75
N ILE A 126 1.41 4.59 4.64
CA ILE A 126 1.55 5.65 5.65
C ILE A 126 1.36 5.06 7.04
N PHE A 127 2.07 5.61 8.03
CA PHE A 127 2.13 5.05 9.36
C PHE A 127 1.78 6.13 10.39
N GLN A 128 0.72 5.88 11.15
CA GLN A 128 0.30 6.72 12.26
C GLN A 128 0.75 6.11 13.57
N LYS A 129 1.48 6.86 14.39
CA LYS A 129 1.83 6.41 15.74
C LYS A 129 0.56 6.30 16.57
N THR A 130 0.31 5.15 17.18
CA THR A 130 -0.88 4.91 18.00
C THR A 130 -0.56 4.77 19.48
N ASN A 131 0.60 4.20 19.82
CA ASN A 131 1.01 4.06 21.21
C ASN A 131 2.53 3.87 21.33
N ASN A 132 3.05 3.87 22.56
CA ASN A 132 4.38 3.36 22.86
C ASN A 132 4.27 1.89 23.28
N TYR A 133 5.14 1.04 22.75
CA TYR A 133 5.28 -0.34 23.24
C TYR A 133 6.13 -0.37 24.52
N ASN A 134 7.26 0.33 24.50
CA ASN A 134 8.13 0.60 25.64
C ASN A 134 8.93 1.90 25.39
N SER A 135 9.97 2.17 26.17
CA SER A 135 10.84 3.34 25.97
C SER A 135 11.53 3.36 24.60
N GLU A 136 11.89 2.20 24.08
CA GLU A 136 12.67 2.07 22.84
C GLU A 136 11.81 1.89 21.57
N TRP A 137 10.55 1.48 21.70
CA TRP A 137 9.71 1.10 20.56
C TRP A 137 8.31 1.73 20.65
N ALA A 138 7.83 2.21 19.51
CA ALA A 138 6.47 2.69 19.34
C ALA A 138 5.66 1.81 18.39
N ILE A 139 4.36 1.78 18.63
CA ILE A 139 3.36 1.05 17.83
C ILE A 139 2.77 2.02 16.82
N TYR A 140 2.71 1.57 15.58
CA TYR A 140 2.14 2.28 14.45
C TYR A 140 1.05 1.46 13.79
N THR A 141 -0.02 2.14 13.39
CA THR A 141 -0.97 1.61 12.40
C THR A 141 -0.51 2.02 11.02
N ARG A 142 -0.31 1.02 10.16
CA ARG A 142 -0.02 1.16 8.73
C ARG A 142 -1.33 1.20 7.96
N PHE A 143 -1.47 2.22 7.14
CA PHE A 143 -2.52 2.32 6.13
C PHE A 143 -1.89 2.18 4.75
N ASP A 144 -2.52 1.35 3.94
CA ASP A 144 -2.13 1.10 2.56
C ASP A 144 -3.07 1.87 1.62
N VAL A 145 -2.46 2.55 0.65
CA VAL A 145 -3.15 3.36 -0.34
C VAL A 145 -2.92 2.78 -1.73
N VAL A 146 -4.00 2.62 -2.49
CA VAL A 146 -3.95 2.28 -3.91
C VAL A 146 -4.63 3.38 -4.70
N ILE A 147 -3.99 3.82 -5.78
CA ILE A 147 -4.41 4.95 -6.60
C ILE A 147 -4.97 4.43 -7.93
N PHE A 148 -6.19 4.86 -8.24
CA PHE A 148 -6.95 4.50 -9.43
C PHE A 148 -7.07 5.75 -10.31
N PRO A 149 -6.04 6.03 -11.15
CA PRO A 149 -5.95 7.29 -11.86
C PRO A 149 -7.04 7.48 -12.92
N TYR A 150 -7.60 6.41 -13.50
CA TYR A 150 -8.65 6.55 -14.52
C TYR A 150 -10.00 6.89 -13.90
N GLU A 151 -10.25 6.33 -12.72
CA GLU A 151 -11.48 6.46 -11.94
C GLU A 151 -11.48 7.73 -11.09
N ASN A 152 -10.32 8.37 -10.93
CA ASN A 152 -10.08 9.45 -9.96
C ASN A 152 -10.45 9.01 -8.53
N GLU A 153 -10.04 7.80 -8.17
CA GLU A 153 -10.31 7.20 -6.88
C GLU A 153 -9.01 6.79 -6.18
N ILE A 154 -9.03 6.77 -4.86
CA ILE A 154 -8.07 6.01 -4.06
C ILE A 154 -8.81 4.98 -3.21
N SER A 155 -8.15 3.88 -2.89
CA SER A 155 -8.60 3.00 -1.81
C SER A 155 -7.68 3.09 -0.61
N LEU A 156 -8.27 3.00 0.58
CA LEU A 156 -7.56 2.91 1.85
C LEU A 156 -7.87 1.58 2.52
N SER A 157 -6.83 0.92 3.03
CA SER A 157 -6.96 -0.28 3.84
C SER A 157 -5.99 -0.25 5.00
N ILE A 158 -6.32 -0.94 6.09
CA ILE A 158 -5.39 -1.13 7.20
C ILE A 158 -4.44 -2.28 6.84
N GLY A 159 -3.15 -1.97 6.64
CA GLY A 159 -2.12 -2.96 6.32
C GLY A 159 -1.56 -3.68 7.56
N SER A 160 -1.52 -2.99 8.71
CA SER A 160 -1.15 -3.55 10.02
C SER A 160 -1.56 -2.54 11.10
N THR A 161 -1.91 -2.98 12.31
CA THR A 161 -2.15 -2.08 13.45
C THR A 161 -1.10 -2.23 14.56
N ASP A 162 -0.07 -3.04 14.31
CA ASP A 162 0.93 -3.46 15.29
C ASP A 162 2.36 -3.37 14.75
N THR A 163 2.58 -2.46 13.79
CA THR A 163 3.92 -2.21 13.25
C THR A 163 4.77 -1.54 14.33
N LEU A 164 5.95 -2.09 14.61
CA LEU A 164 6.85 -1.53 15.61
C LEU A 164 8.00 -0.80 14.94
N ILE A 165 8.22 0.45 15.36
CA ILE A 165 9.30 1.29 14.88
C ILE A 165 10.05 1.80 16.11
N SER A 166 11.39 1.77 16.08
CA SER A 166 12.18 2.24 17.22
C SER A 166 11.98 3.75 17.43
N ASN A 167 11.97 4.18 18.69
CA ASN A 167 11.95 5.59 19.10
C ASN A 167 13.37 6.20 19.06
N ILE A 168 14.40 5.35 19.13
CA ILE A 168 15.80 5.74 19.06
C ILE A 168 16.40 5.24 17.75
N LYS A 169 17.39 6.01 17.26
CA LYS A 169 18.14 5.59 16.08
C LYS A 169 19.14 4.50 16.46
N HIS A 170 19.31 3.56 15.55
CA HIS A 170 20.27 2.47 15.69
C HIS A 170 21.17 2.43 14.47
N ASP A 171 22.41 2.02 14.69
CA ASP A 171 23.27 1.64 13.59
C ASP A 171 22.72 0.38 12.93
N PHE A 172 22.79 0.32 11.61
CA PHE A 172 22.29 -0.81 10.84
C PHE A 172 23.22 -1.16 9.69
N ASN A 173 23.23 -2.44 9.33
CA ASN A 173 23.91 -2.93 8.15
C ASN A 173 22.93 -2.92 6.95
N SER A 174 23.28 -2.20 5.88
CA SER A 174 22.48 -2.08 4.65
C SER A 174 22.26 -3.42 3.94
N GLU A 175 23.14 -4.39 4.17
CA GLU A 175 23.10 -5.71 3.53
C GLU A 175 22.14 -6.69 4.21
N VAL A 176 21.56 -6.33 5.37
CA VAL A 176 20.58 -7.20 6.03
C VAL A 176 19.32 -7.25 5.19
N ASP A 177 19.00 -8.46 4.71
CA ASP A 177 17.88 -8.64 3.82
C ASP A 177 16.55 -8.28 4.51
N HIS A 178 15.67 -7.66 3.73
CA HIS A 178 14.36 -7.18 4.15
C HIS A 178 14.33 -6.22 5.36
N LEU A 179 15.46 -5.75 5.88
CA LEU A 179 15.50 -4.72 6.91
C LEU A 179 14.93 -3.43 6.35
N LYS A 180 13.95 -2.86 7.04
CA LYS A 180 13.41 -1.53 6.72
C LYS A 180 13.78 -0.54 7.80
N ILE A 181 14.09 0.67 7.37
CA ILE A 181 14.51 1.78 8.20
C ILE A 181 13.77 3.06 7.79
N VAL A 182 13.65 3.99 8.73
CA VAL A 182 13.34 5.40 8.44
C VAL A 182 14.67 6.07 8.15
N ASP A 183 14.87 6.48 6.89
CA ASP A 183 16.12 7.08 6.43
C ASP A 183 16.31 8.47 7.02
N SER A 184 17.54 8.78 7.43
CA SER A 184 17.86 10.02 8.12
C SER A 184 17.84 11.26 7.22
N GLU A 185 17.98 11.07 5.91
CA GLU A 185 18.08 12.14 4.91
C GLU A 185 16.69 12.61 4.45
N ASP A 186 15.85 11.68 3.97
CA ASP A 186 14.53 12.01 3.42
C ASP A 186 13.36 11.69 4.36
N GLY A 187 13.61 11.02 5.49
CA GLY A 187 12.58 10.63 6.45
C GLY A 187 11.66 9.52 5.96
N PHE A 188 11.93 8.93 4.78
CA PHE A 188 11.11 7.86 4.23
C PHE A 188 11.48 6.49 4.77
N ILE A 189 10.46 5.66 4.89
CA ILE A 189 10.61 4.23 5.14
C ILE A 189 11.02 3.56 3.84
N LYS A 190 12.14 2.82 3.87
CA LYS A 190 12.61 2.01 2.74
C LYS A 190 13.51 0.88 3.24
N ARG A 191 13.87 -0.04 2.34
CA ARG A 191 14.83 -1.10 2.69
C ARG A 191 16.20 -0.49 2.96
N ALA A 192 16.92 -1.02 3.94
CA ALA A 192 18.23 -0.52 4.37
C ALA A 192 19.26 -0.44 3.22
N LYS A 193 19.21 -1.39 2.27
CA LYS A 193 20.04 -1.35 1.05
C LYS A 193 19.80 -0.16 0.11
N PHE A 194 18.68 0.54 0.27
CA PHE A 194 18.32 1.73 -0.50
C PHE A 194 18.47 3.01 0.33
N ASN A 195 19.11 2.92 1.50
CA ASN A 195 19.44 4.07 2.32
C ASN A 195 20.37 5.02 1.55
N ILE A 196 20.09 6.31 1.64
CA ILE A 196 20.92 7.38 1.07
C ILE A 196 21.59 8.21 2.17
N GLY A 197 21.03 8.20 3.39
CA GLY A 197 21.62 8.86 4.54
C GLY A 197 22.74 8.04 5.20
N ASN A 198 23.05 8.38 6.45
CA ASN A 198 24.01 7.64 7.25
C ASN A 198 23.47 6.25 7.62
N GLN A 199 24.34 5.30 7.96
CA GLN A 199 23.96 3.97 8.45
C GLN A 199 23.40 4.00 9.89
N ASN A 200 22.59 5.01 10.20
CA ASN A 200 22.00 5.26 11.51
C ASN A 200 20.57 5.80 11.30
N GLY A 201 19.57 5.08 11.79
CA GLY A 201 18.16 5.40 11.52
C GLY A 201 17.19 4.65 12.43
N LEU A 202 15.90 4.96 12.33
CA LEU A 202 14.89 4.22 13.09
C LEU A 202 14.63 2.88 12.40
N ILE A 203 14.60 1.79 13.17
CA ILE A 203 14.43 0.45 12.63
C ILE A 203 12.96 0.05 12.71
N ILE A 204 12.44 -0.55 11.65
CA ILE A 204 11.15 -1.24 11.66
C ILE A 204 11.38 -2.70 12.06
N ALA A 205 10.72 -3.16 13.11
CA ALA A 205 10.91 -4.51 13.63
C ALA A 205 10.34 -5.55 12.64
N ASN A 206 11.24 -6.27 11.97
CA ASN A 206 10.89 -7.46 11.20
C ASN A 206 10.61 -8.66 12.12
N ALA A 207 10.28 -9.82 11.54
CA ALA A 207 9.97 -11.03 12.30
C ALA A 207 11.09 -11.43 13.28
N ASP A 208 12.35 -11.33 12.86
CA ASP A 208 13.50 -11.70 13.69
C ASP A 208 13.72 -10.72 14.83
N LYS A 209 13.59 -9.41 14.58
CA LYS A 209 13.66 -8.39 15.63
C LYS A 209 12.52 -8.56 16.65
N ARG A 210 11.31 -8.90 16.19
CA ARG A 210 10.18 -9.21 17.08
C ARG A 210 10.45 -10.44 17.95
N LYS A 211 11.07 -11.50 17.39
CA LYS A 211 11.51 -12.67 18.16
C LYS A 211 12.55 -12.29 19.22
N GLN A 212 13.57 -11.51 18.86
CA GLN A 212 14.60 -11.04 19.80
C GLN A 212 14.01 -10.22 20.96
N LEU A 213 12.98 -9.43 20.67
CA LEU A 213 12.26 -8.64 21.67
C LEU A 213 11.18 -9.43 22.43
N ASN A 214 11.09 -10.76 22.22
CA ASN A 214 10.07 -11.63 22.80
C ASN A 214 8.62 -11.17 22.55
N ILE A 215 8.38 -10.52 21.41
CA ILE A 215 7.06 -9.98 21.04
C ILE A 215 6.26 -11.06 20.35
N ARG A 216 5.25 -11.57 21.05
CA ARG A 216 4.31 -12.55 20.48
C ARG A 216 3.31 -11.83 19.58
N ASN A 217 3.05 -12.39 18.40
CA ASN A 217 1.95 -11.95 17.56
C ASN A 217 0.64 -12.21 18.31
N LYS A 218 -0.12 -11.14 18.56
CA LYS A 218 -1.45 -11.25 19.14
C LYS A 218 -2.44 -11.41 17.98
N PRO A 219 -3.22 -12.50 17.91
CA PRO A 219 -4.28 -12.60 16.93
C PRO A 219 -5.24 -11.42 17.13
N GLN A 220 -5.45 -10.65 16.07
CA GLN A 220 -6.34 -9.49 16.11
C GLN A 220 -7.77 -9.91 15.78
N LYS A 221 -8.71 -9.53 16.65
CA LYS A 221 -10.12 -9.65 16.35
C LYS A 221 -10.51 -8.49 15.43
N TYR A 222 -10.92 -8.81 14.21
CA TYR A 222 -11.37 -7.82 13.23
C TYR A 222 -12.86 -7.56 13.41
N PHE A 223 -13.21 -6.36 13.87
CA PHE A 223 -14.59 -5.88 13.88
C PHE A 223 -14.73 -4.83 12.78
N TYR A 224 -15.65 -5.07 11.84
CA TYR A 224 -15.89 -4.18 10.70
C TYR A 224 -16.14 -2.72 11.12
N GLN A 225 -16.92 -2.52 12.19
CA GLN A 225 -17.21 -1.19 12.72
C GLN A 225 -15.94 -0.42 13.14
N ASN A 226 -14.99 -1.09 13.81
CA ASN A 226 -13.74 -0.46 14.22
C ASN A 226 -12.87 -0.15 13.00
N HIS A 227 -12.81 -1.07 12.05
CA HIS A 227 -12.08 -0.89 10.80
C HIS A 227 -12.62 0.32 10.02
N PHE A 228 -13.95 0.40 9.88
CA PHE A 228 -14.62 1.52 9.24
C PHE A 228 -14.31 2.85 9.94
N LYS A 229 -14.40 2.90 11.28
CA LYS A 229 -14.09 4.11 12.05
C LYS A 229 -12.65 4.58 11.79
N THR A 230 -11.68 3.67 11.86
CA THR A 230 -10.27 3.99 11.66
C THR A 230 -9.98 4.50 10.24
N ILE A 231 -10.63 3.95 9.22
CA ILE A 231 -10.50 4.47 7.84
C ILE A 231 -11.20 5.82 7.69
N ASN A 232 -12.36 6.01 8.34
CA ASN A 232 -13.09 7.27 8.31
C ASN A 232 -12.30 8.42 8.96
N ASP A 233 -11.48 8.14 9.97
CA ASP A 233 -10.57 9.12 10.58
C ASP A 233 -9.53 9.60 9.55
N ILE A 234 -8.94 8.69 8.76
CA ILE A 234 -8.00 9.04 7.68
C ILE A 234 -8.71 9.80 6.56
N TYR A 235 -9.93 9.40 6.19
CA TYR A 235 -10.73 10.12 5.20
C TYR A 235 -11.03 11.55 5.65
N SER A 236 -11.31 11.76 6.94
CA SER A 236 -11.56 13.10 7.50
C SER A 236 -10.33 14.01 7.37
N ILE A 237 -9.12 13.47 7.57
CA ILE A 237 -7.87 14.20 7.30
C ILE A 237 -7.81 14.62 5.83
N LEU A 238 -8.06 13.68 4.91
CA LEU A 238 -8.03 13.94 3.48
C LEU A 238 -9.07 14.99 3.04
N LEU A 239 -10.26 15.02 3.65
CA LEU A 239 -11.27 16.03 3.34
C LEU A 239 -10.83 17.43 3.76
N ASN A 240 -10.32 17.56 4.99
CA ASN A 240 -10.02 18.86 5.61
C ASN A 240 -8.80 19.56 5.00
N GLU A 241 -7.84 18.81 4.46
CA GLU A 241 -6.59 19.36 3.92
C GLU A 241 -6.64 19.61 2.41
N SER A 242 -7.77 19.29 1.80
CA SER A 242 -7.95 19.34 0.35
C SER A 242 -8.39 20.73 -0.12
N ASP A 243 -7.60 21.74 0.24
CA ASP A 243 -7.79 23.10 -0.25
C ASP A 243 -7.32 23.22 -1.71
N ASN A 244 -8.00 24.07 -2.48
CA ASN A 244 -7.80 24.25 -3.92
C ASN A 244 -6.35 24.60 -4.32
N GLU A 245 -5.55 25.14 -3.40
CA GLU A 245 -4.16 25.54 -3.62
C GLU A 245 -3.22 24.36 -3.90
N ASN A 246 -3.52 23.18 -3.34
CA ASN A 246 -2.65 22.01 -3.47
C ASN A 246 -2.89 21.17 -4.74
N GLY A 247 -3.85 21.54 -5.58
CA GLY A 247 -4.14 20.86 -6.84
C GLY A 247 -4.89 19.53 -6.70
N LEU A 248 -5.04 18.97 -5.50
CA LEU A 248 -5.76 17.72 -5.18
C LEU A 248 -6.87 17.98 -4.17
N ARG A 249 -8.11 17.68 -4.56
CA ARG A 249 -9.30 17.83 -3.71
C ARG A 249 -10.01 16.49 -3.49
N PHE A 250 -10.42 16.16 -2.25
CA PHE A 250 -11.26 14.97 -2.00
C PHE A 250 -12.74 15.34 -1.97
N GLU A 251 -13.59 14.47 -2.51
CA GLU A 251 -15.05 14.69 -2.50
C GLU A 251 -15.66 14.20 -1.19
N SER A 252 -16.61 14.98 -0.63
CA SER A 252 -17.35 14.68 0.60
C SER A 252 -18.45 13.61 0.45
N GLY A 253 -18.52 12.94 -0.70
CA GLY A 253 -19.53 11.91 -0.99
C GLY A 253 -19.35 10.60 -0.22
N GLY A 254 -18.35 10.51 0.65
CA GLY A 254 -18.02 9.31 1.39
C GLY A 254 -17.44 8.21 0.52
N PHE A 255 -17.53 6.99 1.04
CA PHE A 255 -17.12 5.78 0.34
C PHE A 255 -18.11 5.42 -0.79
N LYS A 256 -17.60 4.87 -1.88
CA LYS A 256 -18.43 4.45 -3.02
C LYS A 256 -19.47 3.41 -2.58
N THR A 257 -20.74 3.74 -2.80
CA THR A 257 -21.84 2.78 -2.69
C THR A 257 -21.84 1.90 -3.93
N VAL A 258 -21.79 0.59 -3.75
CA VAL A 258 -21.84 -0.39 -4.84
C VAL A 258 -23.30 -0.51 -5.29
N HIS A 259 -23.52 -0.46 -6.60
CA HIS A 259 -24.85 -0.66 -7.14
C HIS A 259 -25.28 -2.11 -6.87
N PRO A 260 -26.53 -2.40 -6.45
CA PRO A 260 -26.97 -3.77 -6.15
C PRO A 260 -26.66 -4.76 -7.28
N ALA A 261 -26.82 -4.35 -8.54
CA ALA A 261 -26.50 -5.18 -9.70
C ALA A 261 -25.01 -5.59 -9.80
N ASP A 262 -24.09 -4.81 -9.23
CA ASP A 262 -22.66 -5.15 -9.20
C ASP A 262 -22.33 -6.09 -8.03
N VAL A 263 -23.16 -6.11 -6.97
CA VAL A 263 -23.06 -7.08 -5.87
C VAL A 263 -23.48 -8.47 -6.36
N ASP A 264 -24.50 -8.52 -7.20
CA ASP A 264 -25.00 -9.77 -7.80
C ASP A 264 -24.07 -10.32 -8.91
N GLN A 265 -23.02 -9.58 -9.28
CA GLN A 265 -21.97 -9.97 -10.23
C GLN A 265 -20.72 -10.56 -9.55
N VAL A 266 -20.84 -11.16 -8.35
CA VAL A 266 -19.78 -12.08 -7.91
C VAL A 266 -19.75 -13.22 -8.93
N ASP A 267 -18.70 -13.24 -9.75
CA ASP A 267 -18.46 -14.30 -10.71
C ASP A 267 -18.22 -15.60 -9.94
N PHE A 268 -19.31 -16.36 -9.75
CA PHE A 268 -19.34 -17.63 -9.04
C PHE A 268 -18.46 -18.67 -9.72
N ASP A 269 -18.11 -18.49 -11.00
CA ASP A 269 -17.19 -19.37 -11.70
C ASP A 269 -15.73 -19.04 -11.36
N LYS A 270 -15.43 -17.77 -11.04
CA LYS A 270 -14.07 -17.33 -10.66
C LYS A 270 -13.77 -17.34 -9.16
N ASN A 271 -14.80 -17.32 -8.31
CA ASN A 271 -14.65 -17.27 -6.85
C ASN A 271 -15.10 -18.57 -6.17
N GLN A 272 -14.63 -19.71 -6.69
CA GLN A 272 -14.93 -21.02 -6.12
C GLN A 272 -13.88 -21.42 -5.08
N ILE A 273 -14.35 -21.99 -3.98
CA ILE A 273 -13.51 -22.61 -2.96
C ILE A 273 -13.17 -24.02 -3.45
N LEU A 274 -11.90 -24.42 -3.35
CA LEU A 274 -11.44 -25.77 -3.69
C LEU A 274 -11.55 -26.68 -2.47
N PHE A 275 -12.24 -27.80 -2.64
CA PHE A 275 -12.48 -28.85 -1.65
C PHE A 275 -11.72 -30.13 -2.02
N GLY A 276 -11.88 -31.16 -1.19
CA GLY A 276 -11.31 -32.47 -1.47
C GLY A 276 -11.79 -33.04 -2.81
N LYS A 277 -11.01 -33.96 -3.37
CA LYS A 277 -11.29 -34.63 -4.66
C LYS A 277 -11.39 -33.67 -5.86
N GLY A 278 -10.86 -32.44 -5.73
CA GLY A 278 -10.88 -31.44 -6.79
C GLY A 278 -12.24 -30.77 -7.00
N LEU A 279 -13.20 -30.96 -6.07
CA LEU A 279 -14.50 -30.29 -6.14
C LEU A 279 -14.34 -28.80 -5.89
N THR A 280 -15.01 -27.97 -6.69
CA THR A 280 -15.09 -26.53 -6.48
C THR A 280 -16.54 -26.13 -6.18
N ASP A 281 -16.74 -25.30 -5.16
CA ASP A 281 -18.06 -24.79 -4.79
C ASP A 281 -17.93 -23.39 -4.19
N VAL A 282 -18.96 -22.58 -4.33
CA VAL A 282 -19.06 -21.24 -3.72
C VAL A 282 -19.62 -21.32 -2.30
N ASN A 283 -20.30 -22.43 -1.95
CA ASN A 283 -20.86 -22.67 -0.63
C ASN A 283 -19.99 -23.63 0.19
N ALA A 284 -19.49 -23.17 1.33
CA ALA A 284 -18.64 -23.96 2.21
C ALA A 284 -19.32 -25.21 2.79
N ALA A 285 -20.63 -25.15 3.08
CA ALA A 285 -21.35 -26.29 3.65
C ALA A 285 -21.58 -27.39 2.61
N SER A 286 -22.02 -27.02 1.41
CA SER A 286 -22.22 -27.96 0.29
C SER A 286 -20.89 -28.56 -0.16
N GLY A 287 -19.87 -27.72 -0.37
CA GLY A 287 -18.53 -28.16 -0.77
C GLY A 287 -17.88 -29.10 0.26
N MET A 288 -18.01 -28.82 1.56
CA MET A 288 -17.52 -29.74 2.61
C MET A 288 -18.30 -31.05 2.67
N ARG A 289 -19.62 -31.03 2.45
CA ARG A 289 -20.46 -32.24 2.45
C ARG A 289 -20.11 -33.15 1.27
N ASP A 290 -19.92 -32.56 0.09
CA ASP A 290 -19.85 -33.32 -1.17
C ASP A 290 -18.39 -33.63 -1.56
N GLY A 291 -17.45 -32.70 -1.30
CA GLY A 291 -16.02 -32.83 -1.59
C GLY A 291 -15.17 -33.21 -0.39
N GLY A 292 -15.63 -32.94 0.85
CA GLY A 292 -14.80 -33.04 2.05
C GLY A 292 -13.73 -31.93 2.11
N PRO A 293 -12.89 -31.92 3.15
CA PRO A 293 -11.81 -30.93 3.23
C PRO A 293 -10.78 -31.15 2.12
N TYR A 294 -10.17 -30.06 1.65
CA TYR A 294 -9.11 -30.09 0.62
C TYR A 294 -7.97 -31.02 0.99
N GLU A 295 -7.56 -31.00 2.27
CA GLU A 295 -6.58 -31.90 2.83
C GLU A 295 -7.15 -32.49 4.13
N VAL A 296 -7.18 -33.82 4.22
CA VAL A 296 -7.49 -34.53 5.47
C VAL A 296 -6.18 -34.74 6.21
N PRO A 297 -6.00 -34.22 7.44
CA PRO A 297 -4.78 -34.42 8.18
C PRO A 297 -4.55 -35.91 8.49
N ASN A 298 -3.53 -36.50 7.87
CA ASN A 298 -3.21 -37.92 8.05
C ASN A 298 -2.81 -38.23 9.50
N GLY A 299 -3.46 -39.23 10.10
CA GLY A 299 -3.14 -39.73 11.45
C GLY A 299 -3.60 -38.86 12.62
N ILE A 300 -4.14 -37.66 12.39
CA ILE A 300 -4.72 -36.83 13.46
C ILE A 300 -6.15 -37.30 13.77
N ALA A 301 -6.96 -37.55 12.74
CA ALA A 301 -8.35 -37.96 12.91
C ALA A 301 -8.47 -39.28 13.68
N ASP A 302 -7.61 -40.26 13.38
CA ASP A 302 -7.60 -41.58 14.03
C ASP A 302 -7.21 -41.51 15.51
N ASN A 303 -6.52 -40.44 15.91
CA ASN A 303 -6.05 -40.20 17.28
C ASN A 303 -6.82 -39.08 17.99
N LEU A 304 -7.79 -38.45 17.33
CA LEU A 304 -8.58 -37.36 17.89
C LEU A 304 -9.63 -37.91 18.84
N LYS A 305 -9.43 -37.67 20.14
CA LYS A 305 -10.44 -37.96 21.17
C LYS A 305 -11.18 -36.68 21.51
N ILE A 306 -12.48 -36.65 21.22
CA ILE A 306 -13.36 -35.54 21.61
C ILE A 306 -14.05 -35.90 22.91
N LEU A 307 -13.77 -35.15 23.97
CA LEU A 307 -14.45 -35.27 25.25
C LEU A 307 -15.62 -34.28 25.29
N PHE A 308 -16.83 -34.80 25.46
CA PHE A 308 -18.00 -33.98 25.70
C PHE A 308 -18.29 -33.95 27.21
N ILE A 309 -18.33 -32.75 27.79
CA ILE A 309 -18.60 -32.54 29.21
C ILE A 309 -19.98 -31.90 29.33
N TYR A 310 -20.89 -32.58 30.03
CA TYR A 310 -22.24 -32.11 30.29
C TYR A 310 -22.38 -31.68 31.75
N GLN A 311 -23.25 -30.71 32.00
CA GLN A 311 -23.51 -30.25 33.38
C GLN A 311 -24.36 -31.24 34.17
N ASN A 312 -25.20 -32.05 33.49
CA ASN A 312 -26.05 -33.03 34.14
C ASN A 312 -26.39 -34.20 33.19
N ARG A 313 -26.97 -35.26 33.78
CA ARG A 313 -27.35 -36.50 33.08
C ARG A 313 -28.42 -36.28 32.00
N GLU A 314 -29.32 -35.34 32.21
CA GLU A 314 -30.43 -35.05 31.30
C GLU A 314 -29.92 -34.51 29.96
N GLN A 315 -28.97 -33.56 30.00
CA GLN A 315 -28.32 -33.03 28.80
C GLN A 315 -27.51 -34.08 28.02
N ALA A 316 -26.87 -35.02 28.74
CA ALA A 316 -26.11 -36.09 28.11
C ALA A 316 -27.02 -37.08 27.33
N ASN A 317 -28.25 -37.29 27.81
CA ASN A 317 -29.20 -38.22 27.19
C ASN A 317 -29.93 -37.64 25.97
N ASN A 318 -30.00 -36.31 25.83
CA ASN A 318 -30.67 -35.66 24.69
C ASN A 318 -29.95 -35.80 23.34
N LEU A 319 -28.73 -36.35 23.31
CA LEU A 319 -27.96 -36.53 22.07
C LEU A 319 -28.35 -37.74 21.23
N PHE A 320 -29.03 -38.73 21.83
CA PHE A 320 -29.40 -39.99 21.16
C PHE A 320 -30.91 -40.21 21.08
N HIS A 321 -31.72 -39.20 21.46
CA HIS A 321 -33.15 -39.23 21.19
C HIS A 321 -33.38 -39.00 19.69
N ILE A 322 -33.57 -40.09 18.96
CA ILE A 322 -34.22 -40.11 17.64
C ILE A 322 -35.73 -40.06 17.84
#